data_AF-A0AB39EUS7-F1
#
_entry.id   AF-A0AB39EUS7-F1
#
_cell.length_a   1.000
_cell.length_b   1.000
_cell.length_c   1.000
_cell.angle_alpha   90.00
_cell.angle_beta   90.00
_cell.angle_gamma   90.00
#
_symmetry.space_group_name_H-M   'P 1'
#
loop_
_entity.id
_entity.type
_entity.pdbx_description
1 polymer ?
#
loop_
_entity_poly.entity_id
_entity_poly.type
_entity_poly.pdbx_seq_one_letter_code
_entity_poly.pdbx_strand_id
1 'polypeptide(L)'
;MMDRNEHHTGDLERFLALGAETAPGLREFIFDGSATGLTRLRTAEGEDWIIACVDVGTVPAEHAGVVHRLLLQANNLWAGTQGNTLGLYGDQDAIVLSRSVRADEASPLMLRQVLRSLVEDARRWRVWLDHLVDGSAPVLD
;
A
#
# COMPACT_ATOMS: atom_id res chain seq x y z
N MET A 1 -10.41 7.64 17.70
CA MET A 1 -8.96 7.75 17.49
C MET A 1 -8.35 6.44 17.95
N MET A 2 -8.28 5.45 17.06
CA MET A 2 -7.74 4.12 17.42
C MET A 2 -6.22 4.20 17.50
N ASP A 3 -5.69 3.63 18.56
CA ASP A 3 -4.27 3.61 18.93
C ASP A 3 -3.49 2.88 17.84
N ARG A 4 -2.82 3.66 17.00
CA ARG A 4 -2.11 3.22 15.81
C ARG A 4 -0.71 2.77 16.24
N ASN A 5 -0.65 1.59 16.87
CA ASN A 5 0.57 1.02 17.43
C ASN A 5 1.67 0.87 16.36
N GLU A 6 2.89 1.28 16.71
CA GLU A 6 4.10 0.92 15.96
C GLU A 6 4.27 -0.60 16.03
N HIS A 7 4.38 -1.24 14.87
CA HIS A 7 4.49 -2.69 14.79
C HIS A 7 5.80 -3.18 15.40
N HIS A 8 5.66 -3.97 16.48
CA HIS A 8 6.76 -4.76 17.02
C HIS A 8 6.84 -6.06 16.21
N THR A 9 8.05 -6.57 15.93
CA THR A 9 8.31 -7.77 15.11
C THR A 9 7.33 -8.94 15.31
N GLY A 10 6.86 -9.16 16.54
CA GLY A 10 5.89 -10.23 16.86
C GLY A 10 4.49 -10.05 16.25
N ASP A 11 4.09 -8.87 15.79
CA ASP A 11 2.78 -8.68 15.16
C ASP A 11 2.67 -9.27 13.76
N LEU A 12 3.77 -9.23 13.00
CA LEU A 12 3.83 -9.85 11.67
C LEU A 12 3.81 -11.38 11.78
N GLU A 13 4.51 -11.93 12.76
CA GLU A 13 4.49 -13.35 13.07
C GLU A 13 3.08 -13.81 13.46
N ARG A 14 2.41 -13.04 14.34
CA ARG A 14 1.01 -13.31 14.69
C ARG A 14 0.08 -13.25 13.49
N PHE A 15 0.25 -12.29 12.60
CA PHE A 15 -0.55 -12.19 11.38
C PHE A 15 -0.32 -13.39 10.46
N LEU A 16 0.94 -13.77 10.22
CA LEU A 16 1.29 -14.92 9.37
C LEU A 16 0.76 -16.25 9.90
N ALA A 17 0.63 -16.38 11.22
CA ALA A 17 0.03 -17.55 11.84
C ALA A 17 -1.50 -17.65 11.62
N LEU A 18 -2.17 -16.58 11.21
CA LEU A 18 -3.60 -16.59 10.86
C LEU A 18 -3.77 -17.13 9.44
N GLY A 19 -4.70 -18.07 9.24
CA GLY A 19 -5.11 -18.50 7.89
C GLY A 19 -6.03 -17.46 7.23
N ALA A 20 -6.27 -17.60 5.92
CA ALA A 20 -7.13 -16.65 5.17
C ALA A 20 -8.55 -16.53 5.76
N GLU A 21 -9.12 -17.62 6.27
CA GLU A 21 -10.47 -17.65 6.89
C GLU A 21 -10.55 -16.93 8.25
N THR A 22 -9.40 -16.75 8.92
CA THR A 22 -9.32 -16.18 10.27
C THR A 22 -8.58 -14.85 10.33
N ALA A 23 -7.94 -14.46 9.22
CA ALA A 23 -7.33 -13.16 9.08
C ALA A 23 -8.41 -12.07 9.03
N PRO A 24 -8.23 -10.96 9.75
CA PRO A 24 -9.15 -9.83 9.63
C PRO A 24 -9.14 -9.26 8.20
N GLY A 25 -10.27 -8.70 7.76
CA GLY A 25 -10.42 -8.15 6.41
C GLY A 25 -9.37 -7.09 6.05
N LEU A 26 -8.97 -6.25 7.00
CA LEU A 26 -7.77 -5.42 6.92
C LEU A 26 -7.24 -5.19 8.33
N ARG A 27 -5.96 -5.46 8.56
CA ARG A 27 -5.28 -5.13 9.81
C ARG A 27 -4.40 -3.91 9.60
N GLU A 28 -4.81 -2.78 10.18
CA GLU A 28 -4.12 -1.49 10.05
C GLU A 28 -3.14 -1.25 11.21
N PHE A 29 -2.03 -0.57 10.92
CA PHE A 29 -0.98 -0.21 11.88
C PHE A 29 -0.03 0.86 11.33
N ILE A 30 0.84 1.39 12.19
CA ILE A 30 1.92 2.31 11.77
C ILE A 30 3.22 1.53 11.58
N PHE A 31 3.87 1.77 10.44
CA PHE A 31 5.19 1.25 10.11
C PHE A 31 6.04 2.36 9.51
N ASP A 32 7.25 2.58 10.06
CA ASP A 32 8.15 3.66 9.67
C ASP A 32 7.43 5.03 9.50
N GLY A 33 6.52 5.34 10.44
CA GLY A 33 5.75 6.59 10.48
C GLY A 33 4.63 6.71 9.44
N SER A 34 4.31 5.67 8.68
CA SER A 34 3.21 5.66 7.70
C SER A 34 2.07 4.75 8.14
N ALA A 35 0.83 5.11 7.77
CA ALA A 35 -0.31 4.23 7.91
C ALA A 35 -0.19 3.08 6.89
N THR A 36 -0.23 1.87 7.41
CA THR A 36 -0.03 0.63 6.66
C THR A 36 -1.08 -0.39 7.03
N GLY A 37 -1.24 -1.41 6.20
CA GLY A 37 -2.11 -2.52 6.51
C GLY A 37 -1.68 -3.82 5.86
N LEU A 38 -2.19 -4.91 6.44
CA LEU A 38 -2.09 -6.25 5.89
C LEU A 38 -3.48 -6.86 5.80
N THR A 39 -3.76 -7.49 4.67
CA THR A 39 -4.91 -8.38 4.52
C THR A 39 -4.45 -9.70 3.90
N ARG A 40 -5.22 -10.76 4.14
CA ARG A 40 -4.99 -12.07 3.56
C ARG A 40 -6.28 -12.52 2.88
N LEU A 41 -6.16 -12.94 1.63
CA LEU A 41 -7.29 -13.41 0.85
C LEU A 41 -6.98 -14.75 0.22
N ARG A 42 -8.03 -15.53 0.00
CA ARG A 42 -7.97 -16.73 -0.82
C ARG A 42 -8.78 -16.50 -2.10
N THR A 43 -8.18 -16.76 -3.25
CA THR A 43 -8.88 -16.66 -4.53
C THR A 43 -9.84 -17.84 -4.72
N ALA A 44 -10.72 -17.76 -5.71
CA ALA A 44 -11.63 -18.85 -6.04
C ALA A 44 -10.87 -20.11 -6.50
N GLU A 45 -9.68 -19.93 -7.08
CA GLU A 45 -8.76 -20.97 -7.51
C GLU A 45 -7.97 -21.60 -6.34
N GLY A 46 -8.17 -21.09 -5.11
CA GLY A 46 -7.54 -21.60 -3.90
C GLY A 46 -6.16 -21.00 -3.60
N GLU A 47 -5.73 -19.99 -4.34
CA GLU A 47 -4.45 -19.31 -4.08
C GLU A 47 -4.55 -18.43 -2.84
N ASP A 48 -3.51 -18.44 -2.02
CA ASP A 48 -3.48 -17.72 -0.75
C ASP A 48 -2.49 -16.56 -0.82
N TRP A 49 -3.01 -15.35 -0.69
CA TRP A 49 -2.27 -14.12 -0.92
C TRP A 49 -2.34 -13.21 0.31
N ILE A 50 -1.21 -12.58 0.62
CA ILE A 50 -1.11 -11.47 1.55
C ILE A 50 -0.96 -10.20 0.73
N ILE A 51 -1.83 -9.22 0.98
CA ILE A 51 -1.69 -7.87 0.41
C ILE A 51 -1.16 -6.96 1.51
N ALA A 52 0.02 -6.40 1.28
CA ALA A 52 0.55 -5.30 2.06
C ALA A 52 0.19 -3.98 1.40
N CYS A 53 -0.29 -3.02 2.19
CA CYS A 53 -0.68 -1.72 1.70
C CYS A 53 -0.13 -0.59 2.57
N VAL A 54 0.08 0.57 1.94
CA VAL A 54 0.52 1.81 2.58
C VAL A 54 -0.33 2.95 2.04
N ASP A 55 -0.83 3.78 2.95
CA ASP A 55 -1.53 5.02 2.62
C ASP A 55 -0.57 5.99 1.94
N VAL A 56 -0.95 6.51 0.78
CA VAL A 56 -0.18 7.52 0.05
C VAL A 56 -0.76 8.91 0.29
N GLY A 57 -2.03 9.04 0.67
CA GLY A 57 -2.71 10.33 0.83
C GLY A 57 -3.99 10.39 0.02
N THR A 58 -4.48 11.59 -0.27
CA THR A 58 -5.77 11.78 -0.94
C THR A 58 -5.59 12.49 -2.27
N VAL A 59 -6.38 12.11 -3.27
CA VAL A 59 -6.43 12.82 -4.55
C VAL A 59 -6.95 14.25 -4.34
N PRO A 60 -6.19 15.30 -4.71
CA PRO A 60 -6.69 16.67 -4.69
C PRO A 60 -7.83 16.83 -5.71
N ALA A 61 -9.00 17.29 -5.26
CA ALA A 61 -10.20 17.37 -6.10
C ALA A 61 -10.00 18.19 -7.39
N GLU A 62 -9.21 19.27 -7.31
CA GLU A 62 -8.87 20.13 -8.46
C GLU A 62 -7.99 19.44 -9.51
N HIS A 63 -7.29 18.38 -9.13
CA HIS A 63 -6.36 17.65 -9.98
C HIS A 63 -6.76 16.19 -10.22
N ALA A 64 -7.97 15.78 -9.81
CA ALA A 64 -8.39 14.39 -9.82
C ALA A 64 -8.20 13.70 -11.17
N GLY A 65 -8.57 14.36 -12.27
CA GLY A 65 -8.41 13.80 -13.62
C GLY A 65 -6.95 13.53 -14.02
N VAL A 66 -6.01 14.37 -13.57
CA VAL A 66 -4.57 14.20 -13.83
C VAL A 66 -4.03 13.06 -12.98
N VAL A 67 -4.36 13.06 -11.68
CA VAL A 67 -3.91 12.00 -10.76
C VAL A 67 -4.44 10.64 -11.20
N HIS A 68 -5.74 10.51 -11.50
CA HIS A 68 -6.31 9.23 -11.96
C HIS A 68 -5.64 8.71 -13.22
N ARG A 69 -5.36 9.59 -14.19
CA ARG A 69 -4.61 9.22 -15.40
C ARG A 69 -3.21 8.72 -15.04
N LEU A 70 -2.54 9.39 -14.11
CA LEU A 70 -1.21 9.01 -13.68
C LEU A 70 -1.18 7.67 -12.96
N LEU A 71 -2.12 7.41 -12.04
CA LEU A 71 -2.20 6.12 -11.34
C LEU A 71 -2.43 4.98 -12.35
N LEU A 72 -3.31 5.19 -13.33
CA LEU A 72 -3.53 4.23 -14.42
C LEU A 72 -2.28 4.04 -15.29
N GLN A 73 -1.54 5.11 -15.61
CA GLN A 73 -0.29 5.01 -16.37
C GLN A 73 0.78 4.25 -15.59
N ALA A 74 0.97 4.57 -14.31
CA ALA A 74 1.94 3.91 -13.43
C ALA A 74 1.66 2.41 -13.32
N ASN A 75 0.39 2.02 -13.18
CA ASN A 75 0.00 0.61 -13.12
C ASN A 75 0.16 -0.13 -14.46
N ASN A 76 -0.11 0.52 -15.60
CA ASN A 76 -0.03 -0.12 -16.91
C ASN A 76 1.38 -0.17 -17.49
N LEU A 77 2.22 0.82 -17.17
CA LEU A 77 3.59 0.94 -17.68
C LEU A 77 4.64 0.43 -16.68
N TRP A 78 4.23 0.07 -15.47
CA TRP A 78 5.09 -0.25 -14.33
C TRP A 78 6.14 0.84 -14.02
N ALA A 79 5.89 2.06 -14.49
CA ALA A 79 6.74 3.21 -14.28
C ALA A 79 6.57 3.72 -12.84
N GLY A 80 7.68 3.87 -12.12
CA GLY A 80 7.69 4.43 -10.75
C GLY A 80 7.04 3.57 -9.65
N THR A 81 6.53 2.36 -9.93
CA THR A 81 5.91 1.50 -8.90
C THR A 81 6.76 0.28 -8.51
N GLN A 82 7.80 -0.07 -9.28
CA GLN A 82 8.70 -1.20 -8.96
C GLN A 82 7.96 -2.52 -8.63
N GLY A 83 6.87 -2.80 -9.35
CA GLY A 83 6.02 -3.98 -9.12
C GLY A 83 4.91 -3.80 -8.07
N ASN A 84 4.77 -2.59 -7.51
CA ASN A 84 3.63 -2.20 -6.69
C ASN A 84 2.46 -1.73 -7.55
N THR A 85 1.27 -1.73 -6.96
CA THR A 85 0.04 -1.24 -7.59
C THR A 85 -0.53 -0.09 -6.77
N LEU A 86 -0.88 0.99 -7.46
CA LEU A 86 -1.62 2.10 -6.88
C LEU A 86 -3.12 1.89 -7.08
N GLY A 87 -3.90 2.10 -6.04
CA GLY A 87 -5.35 2.04 -6.08
C GLY A 87 -5.99 3.22 -5.36
N LEU A 88 -7.29 3.37 -5.56
CA LEU A 88 -8.13 4.24 -4.75
C LEU A 88 -8.92 3.38 -3.78
N TYR A 89 -9.08 3.86 -2.55
CA TYR A 89 -9.80 3.18 -1.48
C TYR A 89 -10.83 4.10 -0.83
N GLY A 90 -12.05 3.59 -0.71
CA GLY A 90 -13.18 4.32 -0.12
C GLY A 90 -13.68 5.49 -0.97
N ASP A 91 -14.65 6.22 -0.44
CA ASP A 91 -15.38 7.28 -1.17
C ASP A 91 -14.63 8.63 -1.21
N GLN A 92 -13.47 8.71 -0.55
CA GLN A 92 -12.67 9.94 -0.44
C GLN A 92 -11.47 9.98 -1.38
N ASP A 93 -11.39 9.08 -2.37
CA ASP A 93 -10.23 8.94 -3.26
C ASP A 93 -8.89 8.85 -2.49
N ALA A 94 -8.86 8.06 -1.42
CA ALA A 94 -7.62 7.77 -0.72
C ALA A 94 -6.74 6.87 -1.58
N ILE A 95 -5.53 7.32 -1.87
CA ILE A 95 -4.55 6.62 -2.69
C ILE A 95 -3.83 5.61 -1.81
N VAL A 96 -3.84 4.35 -2.24
CA VAL A 96 -3.19 3.24 -1.54
C VAL A 96 -2.17 2.61 -2.46
N LEU A 97 -0.93 2.47 -2.00
CA LEU A 97 0.09 1.67 -2.66
C LEU A 97 0.10 0.27 -2.07
N SER A 98 0.11 -0.76 -2.91
CA SER A 98 0.00 -2.15 -2.46
C SER A 98 0.94 -3.09 -3.18
N ARG A 99 1.29 -4.19 -2.50
CA ARG A 99 2.02 -5.34 -3.05
C ARG A 99 1.37 -6.63 -2.58
N SER A 100 1.16 -7.55 -3.51
CA SER A 100 0.72 -8.91 -3.23
C SER A 100 1.92 -9.84 -3.06
N VAL A 101 1.84 -10.72 -2.08
CA VAL A 101 2.85 -11.72 -1.73
C VAL A 101 2.14 -13.05 -1.54
N ARG A 102 2.66 -14.15 -2.10
CA ARG A 102 2.07 -15.46 -1.83
C ARG A 102 2.28 -15.85 -0.37
N ALA A 103 1.25 -16.37 0.28
CA ALA A 103 1.30 -16.66 1.71
C ALA A 103 2.28 -17.81 2.06
N ASP A 104 2.54 -18.72 1.13
CA ASP A 104 3.52 -19.82 1.25
C ASP A 104 4.98 -19.34 1.14
N GLU A 105 5.22 -18.22 0.46
CA GLU A 105 6.53 -17.57 0.35
C GLU A 105 6.77 -16.54 1.46
N ALA A 106 5.71 -16.13 2.16
CA ALA A 106 5.75 -15.06 3.14
C ALA A 106 6.55 -15.42 4.41
N SER A 107 7.45 -14.52 4.81
CA SER A 107 8.13 -14.57 6.10
C SER A 107 8.05 -13.21 6.81
N PRO A 108 8.20 -13.14 8.14
CA PRO A 108 8.19 -11.86 8.86
C PRO A 108 9.25 -10.89 8.34
N LEU A 109 10.43 -11.39 7.98
CA LEU A 109 11.50 -10.57 7.42
C LEU A 109 11.13 -10.03 6.03
N MET A 110 10.59 -10.87 5.16
CA MET A 110 10.18 -10.45 3.82
C MET A 110 9.04 -9.43 3.88
N LEU A 111 8.03 -9.64 4.72
CA LEU A 111 6.95 -8.66 4.90
C LEU A 111 7.46 -7.32 5.43
N ARG A 112 8.44 -7.31 6.35
CA ARG A 112 9.08 -6.05 6.78
C ARG A 112 9.78 -5.33 5.63
N GLN A 113 10.49 -6.07 4.78
CA GLN A 113 11.17 -5.49 3.61
C GLN A 113 10.18 -4.93 2.60
N VAL A 114 9.09 -5.66 2.34
CA VAL A 114 7.98 -5.21 1.48
C VAL A 114 7.36 -3.94 2.03
N LEU A 115 7.00 -3.91 3.32
CA LEU A 115 6.41 -2.72 3.96
C LEU A 115 7.35 -1.52 3.90
N ARG A 116 8.65 -1.71 4.17
CA ARG A 116 9.63 -0.62 4.07
C ARG A 116 9.73 -0.06 2.67
N SER A 117 9.84 -0.93 1.66
CA SER A 117 9.87 -0.52 0.25
C SER A 117 8.59 0.22 -0.14
N LEU A 118 7.41 -0.26 0.29
CA LEU A 118 6.15 0.44 0.06
C LEU A 118 6.10 1.81 0.75
N VAL A 119 6.64 1.94 1.96
CA VAL A 119 6.71 3.23 2.67
C VAL A 119 7.62 4.21 1.95
N GLU A 120 8.78 3.77 1.46
CA GLU A 120 9.69 4.59 0.66
C GLU A 120 9.04 5.07 -0.63
N ASP A 121 8.35 4.17 -1.34
CA ASP A 121 7.60 4.51 -2.55
C ASP A 121 6.45 5.48 -2.27
N ALA A 122 5.66 5.21 -1.24
CA ALA A 122 4.55 6.08 -0.83
C ALA A 122 5.03 7.50 -0.50
N ARG A 123 6.21 7.64 0.13
CA ARG A 123 6.81 8.96 0.39
C ARG A 123 7.18 9.69 -0.91
N ARG A 124 7.72 8.99 -1.91
CA ARG A 124 8.00 9.59 -3.23
C ARG A 124 6.73 10.07 -3.92
N TRP A 125 5.68 9.26 -3.87
CA TRP A 125 4.37 9.61 -4.41
C TRP A 125 3.73 10.80 -3.68
N ARG A 126 3.86 10.89 -2.35
CA ARG A 126 3.41 12.06 -1.57
C ARG A 126 4.06 13.35 -2.03
N VAL A 127 5.40 13.35 -2.14
CA VAL A 127 6.14 14.52 -2.64
C VAL A 127 5.66 14.93 -4.03
N TRP A 128 5.39 13.95 -4.91
CA TRP A 128 4.85 14.23 -6.24
C TRP A 128 3.46 14.89 -6.18
N LEU A 129 2.56 14.38 -5.31
CA LEU A 129 1.23 14.95 -5.09
C LEU A 129 1.31 16.37 -4.53
N ASP A 130 2.20 16.62 -3.57
CA ASP A 130 2.42 17.97 -3.01
C ASP A 130 2.87 18.94 -4.10
N HIS A 131 3.81 18.53 -4.95
CA HIS A 131 4.24 19.35 -6.09
C HIS A 131 3.13 19.61 -7.11
N LEU A 132 2.19 18.68 -7.30
CA LEU A 132 1.05 18.88 -8.18
C LEU A 132 0.16 20.01 -7.66
N VAL A 133 -0.13 20.01 -6.36
CA VAL A 133 -0.90 21.07 -5.69
C VAL A 133 -0.17 22.42 -5.78
N ASP A 134 1.15 22.42 -5.66
CA ASP A 134 1.97 23.62 -5.78
C ASP A 134 2.22 24.07 -7.24
N GLY A 135 1.68 23.36 -8.23
CA GLY A 135 1.87 23.66 -9.66
C GLY A 135 3.28 23.41 -10.20
N SER A 136 4.08 22.63 -9.48
CA SER A 136 5.51 22.34 -9.75
C SER A 136 5.80 20.86 -10.02
N ALA A 137 4.78 20.07 -10.40
CA ALA A 137 4.86 18.62 -10.53
C ALA A 137 6.12 18.12 -11.28
N PRO A 138 6.96 17.28 -10.66
CA PRO A 138 8.11 16.69 -11.33
C PRO A 138 7.68 15.61 -12.33
N VAL A 139 8.56 15.29 -13.28
CA VAL A 139 8.39 14.15 -14.19
C VAL A 139 8.59 12.86 -13.38
N LEU A 140 7.73 11.86 -13.57
CA LEU A 140 7.98 10.52 -13.04
C LEU A 140 9.14 9.90 -13.81
N ASP A 141 10.23 9.56 -13.11
CA ASP A 141 11.33 8.76 -13.65
C ASP A 141 10.95 7.27 -13.80
#